data_AF-A0A5S6QF25-F1
#
_entry.id   AF-A0A5S6QF25-F1
#
_cell.length_a   1.000
_cell.length_b   1.000
_cell.length_c   1.000
_cell.angle_alpha   90.00
_cell.angle_beta   90.00
_cell.angle_gamma   90.00
#
_symmetry.space_group_name_H-M   'P 1'
#
loop_
_entity.id
_entity.type
_entity.pdbx_description
1 polymer ?
#
loop_
_entity_poly.entity_id
_entity_poly.type
_entity_poly.pdbx_seq_one_letter_code
_entity_poly.pdbx_strand_id
1 'polypeptide(L)'
;MRCEGKGIVCPQPPACDRGQVSVEVIVVNAKPLGFDLILGMNGILAVEWVTVSKRIQVRFGADSAAVCAVCITPIRLEERDFTATFDPATQAWTAAWKWTDGKAPAILNNRVREYPPSASARRSYEQELDKWIHNNWLIPYDECRHGPANSLIPLMAIVQRNKGKVRPVMDFRELNEHIETFTASADVRTDEMRDWRRQGANISMTDLKDEYLQVRVDEALWPYQTVVVKGRKHCLTRLGFGSNVAPQVVKTAMSSVLAQDPMIRKGTSAYIDDILVNGDVVAVGRVERELERFGLNCKPHERVSEGARVLGLKVKGERGSLHWR
;
A
#
# COMPACT_ATOMS: atom_id res chain seq x y z
N MET A 1 16.00 -43.15 12.36
CA MET A 1 17.38 -42.78 12.73
C MET A 1 17.49 -42.86 14.24
N ARG A 2 18.51 -43.53 14.78
CA ARG A 2 18.74 -43.62 16.22
C ARG A 2 19.80 -42.57 16.60
N CYS A 3 19.51 -41.78 17.62
CA CYS A 3 20.49 -40.89 18.24
C CYS A 3 21.53 -41.75 18.98
N GLU A 4 22.80 -41.59 18.65
CA GLU A 4 23.94 -42.26 19.28
C GLU A 4 24.66 -41.34 20.27
N GLY A 5 24.34 -40.04 20.28
CA GLY A 5 24.91 -39.08 21.22
C GLY A 5 24.74 -37.63 20.78
N LYS A 6 25.29 -36.73 21.57
CA LYS A 6 25.45 -35.31 21.23
C LYS A 6 26.94 -34.99 21.10
N GLY A 7 27.28 -34.08 20.21
CA GLY A 7 28.63 -33.58 20.02
C GLY A 7 28.63 -32.08 19.78
N ILE A 8 29.82 -31.50 19.65
CA ILE A 8 30.00 -30.11 19.24
C ILE A 8 30.81 -30.13 17.94
N VAL A 9 30.32 -29.44 16.92
CA VAL A 9 31.05 -29.23 15.67
C VAL A 9 31.39 -27.76 15.55
N CYS A 10 32.63 -27.51 15.16
CA CYS A 10 33.16 -26.16 15.00
C CYS A 10 33.45 -25.86 13.53
N PRO A 11 32.49 -25.35 12.74
CA PRO A 11 32.72 -24.98 11.35
C PRO A 11 33.75 -23.83 11.29
N GLN A 12 34.87 -24.04 10.60
CA GLN A 12 35.88 -23.01 10.36
C GLN A 12 35.63 -22.31 9.03
N PRO A 13 35.42 -20.98 9.01
CA PRO A 13 35.46 -20.19 7.78
C PRO A 13 36.90 -20.12 7.24
N PRO A 14 37.13 -20.27 5.92
CA PRO A 14 38.42 -19.95 5.35
C PRO A 14 38.56 -18.42 5.36
N ALA A 15 39.44 -17.91 6.24
CA ALA A 15 39.71 -16.49 6.49
C ALA A 15 38.69 -15.78 7.41
N CYS A 16 38.85 -15.98 8.72
CA CYS A 16 38.47 -14.94 9.68
C CYS A 16 39.38 -14.99 10.92
N ASP A 17 39.99 -13.86 11.26
CA ASP A 17 40.70 -13.61 12.52
C ASP A 17 39.73 -13.46 13.72
N ARG A 18 38.54 -14.04 13.62
CA ARG A 18 37.51 -14.01 14.67
C ARG A 18 37.06 -15.43 15.02
N GLY A 19 36.90 -15.64 16.32
CA GLY A 19 36.85 -16.93 17.00
C GLY A 19 35.88 -17.98 16.41
N GLN A 20 36.21 -19.22 16.74
CA GLN A 20 35.54 -20.43 16.29
C GLN A 20 34.06 -20.48 16.73
N VAL A 21 33.13 -20.62 15.77
CA VAL A 21 31.70 -20.87 16.06
C VAL A 21 31.54 -22.33 16.46
N SER A 22 30.82 -22.61 17.55
CA SER A 22 30.54 -23.96 18.04
C SER A 22 29.04 -24.25 17.95
N VAL A 23 28.67 -25.38 17.34
CA VAL A 23 27.27 -25.80 17.19
C VAL A 23 27.08 -27.18 17.81
N GLU A 24 26.09 -27.32 18.69
CA GLU A 24 25.68 -28.63 19.20
C GLU A 24 25.03 -29.47 18.09
N VAL A 25 25.48 -30.72 17.95
CA VAL A 25 24.98 -31.65 16.95
C VAL A 25 24.47 -32.94 17.61
N ILE A 26 23.53 -33.59 16.95
CA ILE A 26 23.11 -34.95 17.28
C ILE A 26 23.84 -35.90 16.35
N VAL A 27 24.54 -36.88 16.92
CA VAL A 27 25.23 -37.93 16.17
C VAL A 27 24.26 -39.09 15.95
N VAL A 28 24.18 -39.57 14.72
CA VAL A 28 23.30 -40.67 14.31
C VAL A 28 24.13 -41.77 13.63
N ASN A 29 23.69 -43.03 13.77
CA ASN A 29 24.42 -44.19 13.25
C ASN A 29 24.35 -44.39 11.73
N ALA A 30 23.60 -43.57 11.00
CA ALA A 30 23.46 -43.64 9.56
C ALA A 30 23.26 -42.24 8.97
N LYS A 31 23.72 -42.02 7.73
CA LYS A 31 23.62 -40.71 7.05
C LYS A 31 22.16 -40.27 6.97
N PRO A 32 21.78 -39.15 7.61
CA PRO A 32 20.43 -38.64 7.51
C PRO A 32 20.15 -38.18 6.08
N LEU A 33 19.15 -38.81 5.43
CA LEU A 33 18.76 -38.51 4.04
C LEU A 33 19.92 -38.62 3.03
N GLY A 34 20.96 -39.42 3.34
CA GLY A 34 22.14 -39.59 2.50
C GLY A 34 23.20 -38.48 2.62
N PHE A 35 22.98 -37.47 3.46
CA PHE A 35 23.93 -36.39 3.69
C PHE A 35 24.85 -36.66 4.88
N ASP A 36 26.09 -36.18 4.81
CA ASP A 36 27.07 -36.28 5.90
C ASP A 36 26.77 -35.36 7.08
N LEU A 37 26.07 -34.25 6.81
CA LEU A 37 25.67 -33.26 7.82
C LEU A 37 24.32 -32.65 7.40
N ILE A 38 23.39 -32.54 8.34
CA ILE A 38 22.19 -31.71 8.20
C ILE A 38 22.27 -30.60 9.23
N LEU A 39 22.31 -29.36 8.74
CA LEU A 39 22.28 -28.17 9.59
C LEU A 39 20.84 -27.68 9.72
N GLY A 40 20.29 -27.75 10.93
CA GLY A 40 18.98 -27.18 11.24
C GLY A 40 19.03 -25.65 11.38
N MET A 41 17.87 -25.01 11.52
CA MET A 41 17.75 -23.56 11.64
C MET A 41 18.58 -22.95 12.78
N ASN A 42 18.71 -23.64 13.92
CA ASN A 42 19.55 -23.17 15.04
C ASN A 42 21.02 -23.13 14.67
N GLY A 43 21.49 -24.10 13.89
CA GLY A 43 22.85 -24.12 13.37
C GLY A 43 23.09 -23.03 12.33
N ILE A 44 22.10 -22.75 11.48
CA ILE A 44 22.14 -21.66 10.50
C ILE A 44 22.19 -20.29 11.22
N LEU A 45 21.40 -20.10 12.27
CA LEU A 45 21.44 -18.89 13.09
C LEU A 45 22.80 -18.70 13.76
N ALA A 46 23.42 -19.78 14.25
CA ALA A 46 24.71 -19.71 14.92
C ALA A 46 25.87 -19.35 13.97
N VAL A 47 25.79 -19.72 12.69
CA VAL A 47 26.80 -19.39 11.66
C VAL A 47 26.49 -18.09 10.91
N GLU A 48 25.42 -17.39 11.29
CA GLU A 48 24.83 -16.18 10.70
C GLU A 48 24.37 -16.32 9.24
N TRP A 49 25.20 -16.86 8.34
CA TRP A 49 24.97 -16.96 6.90
C TRP A 49 25.51 -18.26 6.30
N VAL A 50 24.84 -18.74 5.24
CA VAL A 50 25.27 -19.90 4.43
C VAL A 50 25.23 -19.52 2.95
N THR A 51 26.36 -19.66 2.26
CA THR A 51 26.45 -19.38 0.81
C THR A 51 26.88 -20.65 0.07
N VAL A 52 26.18 -20.98 -1.01
CA VAL A 52 26.53 -22.11 -1.90
C VAL A 52 26.98 -21.57 -3.25
N SER A 53 28.24 -21.78 -3.61
CA SER A 53 28.76 -21.34 -4.91
C SER A 53 28.33 -22.26 -6.05
N LYS A 54 28.44 -21.79 -7.30
CA LYS A 54 28.22 -22.61 -8.52
C LYS A 54 29.10 -23.86 -8.60
N ARG A 55 30.15 -23.96 -7.77
CA ARG A 55 31.04 -25.13 -7.65
C ARG A 55 30.65 -26.07 -6.49
N ILE A 56 29.44 -25.93 -5.92
CA ILE A 56 28.94 -26.72 -4.77
C ILE A 56 29.82 -26.52 -3.51
N GLN A 57 30.56 -25.41 -3.44
CA GLN A 57 31.30 -25.06 -2.23
C GLN A 57 30.37 -24.30 -1.28
N VAL A 58 30.17 -24.83 -0.08
CA VAL A 58 29.43 -24.19 1.01
C VAL A 58 30.39 -23.31 1.82
N ARG A 59 29.99 -22.07 2.11
CA ARG A 59 30.71 -21.13 2.98
C ARG A 59 29.79 -20.67 4.11
N PHE A 60 30.36 -20.49 5.29
CA PHE A 60 29.69 -20.03 6.49
C PHE A 60 30.32 -18.71 6.96
N GLY A 61 29.51 -17.76 7.40
CA GLY A 61 29.97 -16.47 7.94
C GLY A 61 29.83 -15.28 6.97
N ALA A 62 30.06 -14.08 7.51
CA ALA A 62 29.79 -12.80 6.85
C ALA A 62 30.89 -12.41 5.84
N ASP A 63 30.69 -12.77 4.57
CA ASP A 63 31.19 -11.97 3.45
C ASP A 63 30.03 -11.07 2.97
N SER A 64 30.28 -9.76 2.96
CA SER A 64 29.29 -8.71 2.74
C SER A 64 28.66 -8.78 1.35
N ALA A 65 27.52 -9.45 1.25
CA ALA A 65 26.47 -9.15 0.29
C ALA A 65 25.17 -9.71 0.89
N ALA A 66 24.42 -8.84 1.56
CA ALA A 66 23.14 -9.17 2.17
C ALA A 66 22.20 -9.79 1.12
N VAL A 67 22.02 -11.10 1.18
CA VAL A 67 20.87 -11.79 0.57
C VAL A 67 20.14 -12.47 1.71
N CYS A 68 19.49 -11.65 2.54
CA CYS A 68 18.47 -12.10 3.49
C CYS A 68 17.11 -12.06 2.81
N ALA A 69 16.18 -12.87 3.32
CA ALA A 69 14.75 -12.85 3.00
C ALA A 69 14.29 -11.44 2.60
N VAL A 70 13.75 -11.27 1.39
CA VAL A 70 13.51 -9.97 0.72
C VAL A 70 13.06 -8.90 1.71
N CYS A 71 14.04 -8.16 2.27
CA CYS A 71 13.77 -6.98 3.05
C CYS A 71 13.21 -5.98 2.06
N ILE A 72 11.92 -5.67 2.18
CA ILE A 72 11.32 -4.60 1.39
C ILE A 72 12.11 -3.35 1.75
N THR A 73 12.77 -2.77 0.76
CA THR A 73 13.49 -1.52 0.96
C THR A 73 12.48 -0.39 1.08
N PRO A 74 12.76 0.64 1.90
CA PRO A 74 11.96 1.86 1.87
C PRO A 74 11.86 2.39 0.44
N ILE A 75 10.66 2.80 0.03
CA ILE A 75 10.42 3.41 -1.28
C ILE A 75 10.25 4.91 -1.08
N ARG A 76 10.85 5.71 -1.95
CA ARG A 76 10.59 7.14 -2.05
C ARG A 76 10.28 7.50 -3.50
N LEU A 77 9.10 8.08 -3.70
CA LEU A 77 8.60 8.57 -4.97
C LEU A 77 8.57 10.10 -4.88
N GLU A 78 9.30 10.76 -5.77
CA GLU A 78 9.47 12.20 -5.80
C GLU A 78 8.83 12.71 -7.09
N GLU A 79 7.60 13.22 -6.99
CA GLU A 79 6.85 13.77 -8.11
C GLU A 79 6.90 15.30 -8.06
N ARG A 80 6.41 15.98 -9.11
CA ARG A 80 6.45 17.44 -9.17
C ARG A 80 5.60 18.10 -8.08
N ASP A 81 4.43 17.56 -7.82
CA ASP A 81 3.38 18.10 -6.96
C ASP A 81 3.28 17.40 -5.59
N PHE A 82 3.96 16.27 -5.41
CA PHE A 82 4.01 15.58 -4.12
C PHE A 82 5.24 14.69 -3.95
N THR A 83 5.41 14.18 -2.73
CA THR A 83 6.27 13.05 -2.41
C THR A 83 5.44 11.96 -1.78
N ALA A 84 5.79 10.70 -2.04
CA ALA A 84 5.18 9.54 -1.40
C ALA A 84 6.26 8.57 -0.95
N THR A 85 6.22 8.14 0.31
CA THR A 85 7.19 7.22 0.90
C THR A 85 6.50 5.99 1.45
N PHE A 86 7.13 4.83 1.28
CA PHE A 86 6.73 3.60 1.92
C PHE A 86 7.73 3.25 3.02
N ASP A 87 7.23 3.07 4.23
CA ASP A 87 8.00 2.56 5.37
C ASP A 87 7.72 1.06 5.58
N PRO A 88 8.71 0.18 5.37
CA PRO A 88 8.58 -1.25 5.59
C PRO A 88 8.31 -1.63 7.04
N ALA A 89 8.77 -0.83 8.01
CA ALA A 89 8.62 -1.12 9.43
C ALA A 89 7.17 -0.96 9.89
N THR A 90 6.48 0.06 9.37
CA THR A 90 5.07 0.30 9.67
C THR A 90 4.11 -0.19 8.58
N GLN A 91 4.64 -0.76 7.49
CA GLN A 91 3.92 -1.16 6.28
C GLN A 91 2.93 -0.10 5.81
N ALA A 92 3.40 1.15 5.72
CA ALA A 92 2.52 2.27 5.45
C ALA A 92 3.10 3.27 4.46
N TRP A 93 2.22 3.81 3.63
CA TRP A 93 2.51 4.93 2.77
C TRP A 93 2.26 6.25 3.49
N THR A 94 3.15 7.22 3.29
CA THR A 94 2.99 8.60 3.74
C THR A 94 3.19 9.54 2.55
N ALA A 95 2.27 10.47 2.34
CA ALA A 95 2.33 11.45 1.27
C ALA A 95 2.47 12.87 1.83
N ALA A 96 3.22 13.70 1.11
CA ALA A 96 3.30 15.12 1.35
C ALA A 96 3.15 15.87 0.01
N TRP A 97 2.13 16.71 -0.12
CA TRP A 97 2.01 17.57 -1.28
C TRP A 97 2.97 18.75 -1.21
N LYS A 98 3.23 19.34 -2.37
CA LYS A 98 4.05 20.54 -2.54
C LYS A 98 3.14 21.74 -2.74
N TRP A 99 3.56 22.86 -2.17
CA TRP A 99 2.84 24.11 -2.32
C TRP A 99 3.21 24.79 -3.63
N THR A 100 2.24 25.45 -4.26
CA THR A 100 2.50 26.36 -5.38
C THR A 100 3.51 27.42 -4.93
N ASP A 101 4.51 27.70 -5.75
CA ASP A 101 5.64 28.60 -5.45
C ASP A 101 6.49 28.19 -4.23
N GLY A 102 6.35 26.95 -3.75
CA GLY A 102 7.11 26.39 -2.64
C GLY A 102 6.78 26.98 -1.27
N LYS A 103 5.66 27.72 -1.13
CA LYS A 103 5.29 28.41 0.11
C LYS A 103 3.93 27.96 0.62
N ALA A 104 3.91 27.46 1.85
CA ALA A 104 2.66 27.13 2.52
C ALA A 104 1.82 28.40 2.77
N PRO A 105 0.49 28.34 2.64
CA PRO A 105 -0.37 29.46 3.01
C PRO A 105 -0.33 29.68 4.52
N ALA A 106 -0.48 30.93 4.97
CA ALA A 106 -0.44 31.23 6.40
C ALA A 106 -1.67 30.68 7.13
N ILE A 107 -2.86 31.24 6.88
CA ILE A 107 -4.14 30.75 7.41
C ILE A 107 -5.18 30.89 6.31
N LEU A 108 -5.92 29.83 6.04
CA LEU A 108 -7.03 29.83 5.10
C LEU A 108 -8.25 30.55 5.69
N ASN A 109 -9.05 31.16 4.81
CA ASN A 109 -10.12 32.07 5.17
C ASN A 109 -11.42 31.34 5.50
N ASN A 110 -11.63 30.10 5.05
CA ASN A 110 -12.88 29.42 5.30
C ASN A 110 -13.17 29.28 6.82
N ARG A 111 -14.45 29.50 7.16
CA ARG A 111 -15.00 29.40 8.52
C ARG A 111 -16.17 28.43 8.60
N VAL A 112 -16.63 27.90 7.46
CA VAL A 112 -17.72 26.92 7.40
C VAL A 112 -17.23 25.60 7.99
N ARG A 113 -17.90 25.14 9.04
CA ARG A 113 -17.58 23.89 9.75
C ARG A 113 -18.12 22.66 9.04
N GLU A 114 -19.40 22.74 8.67
CA GLU A 114 -20.15 21.62 8.09
C GLU A 114 -21.27 22.20 7.22
N TYR A 115 -21.47 21.62 6.04
CA TYR A 115 -22.69 21.77 5.27
C TYR A 115 -23.72 20.76 5.82
N PRO A 116 -24.80 21.22 6.46
CA PRO A 116 -25.68 20.34 7.21
C PRO A 116 -26.23 19.21 6.33
N PRO A 117 -26.08 17.94 6.74
CA PRO A 117 -26.67 16.81 6.02
C PRO A 117 -28.19 16.86 6.12
N SER A 118 -28.88 16.22 5.16
CA SER A 118 -30.32 16.02 5.28
C SER A 118 -30.66 15.18 6.52
N ALA A 119 -31.85 15.36 7.07
CA ALA A 119 -32.31 14.61 8.24
C ALA A 119 -32.21 13.08 8.05
N SER A 120 -32.50 12.58 6.84
CA SER A 120 -32.40 11.17 6.50
C SER A 120 -30.96 10.66 6.42
N ALA A 121 -29.99 11.51 6.10
CA ALA A 121 -28.58 11.14 5.94
C ALA A 121 -27.77 11.31 7.23
N ARG A 122 -28.26 12.13 8.19
CA ARG A 122 -27.54 12.53 9.40
C ARG A 122 -26.96 11.33 10.18
N ARG A 123 -27.79 10.33 10.47
CA ARG A 123 -27.37 9.17 11.27
C ARG A 123 -26.25 8.38 10.59
N SER A 124 -26.41 8.06 9.31
CA SER A 124 -25.40 7.31 8.55
C SER A 124 -24.11 8.09 8.37
N TYR A 125 -24.22 9.41 8.19
CA TYR A 125 -23.08 10.31 8.11
C TYR A 125 -22.27 10.34 9.42
N GLU A 126 -22.94 10.49 10.56
CA GLU A 126 -22.30 10.48 11.88
C GLU A 126 -21.65 9.13 12.20
N GLN A 127 -22.28 8.02 11.83
CA GLN A 127 -21.71 6.68 11.99
C GLN A 127 -20.40 6.51 11.21
N GLU A 128 -20.32 7.05 9.98
CA GLU A 128 -19.08 6.99 9.20
C GLU A 128 -18.00 7.90 9.80
N LEU A 129 -18.35 9.07 10.33
CA LEU A 129 -17.39 9.91 11.07
C LEU A 129 -16.88 9.23 12.35
N ASP A 130 -17.75 8.55 13.10
CA ASP A 130 -17.35 7.80 14.29
C ASP A 130 -16.40 6.65 13.92
N LYS A 131 -16.61 6.00 12.77
CA LYS A 131 -15.65 5.04 12.20
C LYS A 131 -14.31 5.70 11.83
N TRP A 132 -14.32 6.91 11.25
CA TRP A 132 -13.07 7.63 10.92
C TRP A 132 -12.28 7.97 12.18
N ILE A 133 -12.96 8.36 13.26
CA ILE A 133 -12.33 8.60 14.57
C ILE A 133 -11.79 7.30 15.16
N HIS A 134 -12.59 6.23 15.15
CA HIS A 134 -12.19 4.92 15.66
C HIS A 134 -10.94 4.36 14.95
N ASN A 135 -10.85 4.55 13.63
CA ASN A 135 -9.71 4.12 12.82
C ASN A 135 -8.49 5.05 12.90
N ASN A 136 -8.54 6.09 13.73
CA ASN A 136 -7.53 7.16 13.81
C ASN A 136 -7.26 7.87 12.48
N TRP A 137 -8.23 7.89 11.56
CA TRP A 137 -8.16 8.71 10.36
C TRP A 137 -8.45 10.16 10.69
N LEU A 138 -9.39 10.40 11.60
CA LEU A 138 -9.58 11.68 12.27
C LEU A 138 -9.11 11.55 13.72
N ILE A 139 -8.21 12.44 14.15
CA ILE A 139 -7.77 12.50 15.54
C ILE A 139 -8.07 13.89 16.11
N PRO A 140 -8.29 14.02 17.43
CA PRO A 140 -8.39 15.33 18.07
C PRO A 140 -7.17 16.19 17.73
N TYR A 141 -7.40 17.45 17.34
CA TYR A 141 -6.30 18.33 16.97
C TYR A 141 -5.60 18.86 18.22
N ASP A 142 -4.29 18.62 18.30
CA ASP A 142 -3.44 19.08 19.39
C ASP A 142 -2.70 20.36 18.98
N GLU A 143 -3.20 21.51 19.44
CA GLU A 143 -2.59 22.81 19.18
C GLU A 143 -1.22 22.98 19.87
N CYS A 144 -0.95 22.25 20.96
CA CYS A 144 0.34 22.30 21.64
C CYS A 144 1.43 21.60 20.83
N ARG A 145 1.08 20.50 20.14
CA ARG A 145 2.00 19.74 19.30
C ARG A 145 2.15 20.32 17.89
N HIS A 146 1.03 20.70 17.26
CA HIS A 146 1.01 21.06 15.84
C HIS A 146 0.91 22.56 15.58
N GLY A 147 0.80 23.38 16.63
CA GLY A 147 0.55 24.81 16.51
C GLY A 147 -0.91 25.14 16.14
N PRO A 148 -1.23 26.42 15.88
CA PRO A 148 -2.57 26.82 15.50
C PRO A 148 -2.98 26.16 14.18
N ALA A 149 -4.26 25.79 14.07
CA ALA A 149 -4.78 25.25 12.81
C ALA A 149 -4.68 26.29 11.68
N ASN A 150 -4.05 25.93 10.57
CA ASN A 150 -3.88 26.79 9.40
C ASN A 150 -5.10 26.76 8.47
N SER A 151 -5.98 25.76 8.57
CA SER A 151 -7.16 25.62 7.73
C SER A 151 -8.31 24.98 8.49
N LEU A 152 -9.54 25.34 8.12
CA LEU A 152 -10.75 24.60 8.48
C LEU A 152 -11.42 24.11 7.19
N ILE A 153 -11.47 22.79 7.01
CA ILE A 153 -12.10 22.15 5.87
C ILE A 153 -13.57 21.83 6.22
N PRO A 154 -14.54 22.36 5.47
CA PRO A 154 -15.94 22.00 5.66
C PRO A 154 -16.16 20.51 5.40
N LEU A 155 -16.91 19.86 6.28
CA LEU A 155 -17.46 18.54 5.99
C LEU A 155 -18.84 18.63 5.35
N MET A 156 -19.15 17.68 4.47
CA MET A 156 -20.48 17.50 3.90
C MET A 156 -20.83 16.02 3.79
N ALA A 157 -22.12 15.70 3.77
CA ALA A 157 -22.60 14.34 3.54
C ALA A 157 -23.01 14.15 2.07
N ILE A 158 -22.42 13.16 1.42
CA ILE A 158 -22.80 12.74 0.07
C ILE A 158 -23.57 11.42 0.14
N VAL A 159 -24.84 11.46 -0.29
CA VAL A 159 -25.71 10.28 -0.34
C VAL A 159 -25.47 9.54 -1.67
N GLN A 160 -24.86 8.37 -1.59
CA GLN A 160 -24.63 7.48 -2.73
C GLN A 160 -25.79 6.48 -2.83
N ARG A 161 -26.89 6.89 -3.46
CA ARG A 161 -28.14 6.10 -3.57
C ARG A 161 -27.91 4.72 -4.19
N ASN A 162 -27.08 4.65 -5.22
CA ASN A 162 -26.71 3.40 -5.90
C ASN A 162 -25.97 2.39 -5.01
N LYS A 163 -25.27 2.88 -3.98
CA LYS A 163 -24.51 2.07 -3.02
C LYS A 163 -25.20 1.99 -1.65
N GLY A 164 -26.39 2.59 -1.51
CA GLY A 164 -27.13 2.63 -0.24
C GLY A 164 -26.36 3.25 0.93
N LYS A 165 -25.38 4.12 0.67
CA LYS A 165 -24.44 4.61 1.69
C LYS A 165 -24.29 6.13 1.69
N VAL A 166 -23.89 6.68 2.83
CA VAL A 166 -23.56 8.10 3.00
C VAL A 166 -22.07 8.21 3.27
N ARG A 167 -21.35 9.05 2.52
CA ARG A 167 -19.93 9.30 2.72
C ARG A 167 -19.71 10.73 3.23
N PRO A 168 -18.92 10.93 4.29
CA PRO A 168 -18.33 12.22 4.58
C PRO A 168 -17.38 12.61 3.45
N VAL A 169 -17.54 13.83 2.93
CA VAL A 169 -16.66 14.44 1.94
C VAL A 169 -16.19 15.77 2.48
N MET A 170 -14.94 16.10 2.17
CA MET A 170 -14.29 17.31 2.59
C MET A 170 -14.24 18.30 1.43
N ASP A 171 -14.53 19.56 1.73
CA ASP A 171 -14.46 20.62 0.74
C ASP A 171 -13.06 21.23 0.67
N PHE A 172 -12.21 20.60 -0.14
CA PHE A 172 -10.82 21.00 -0.35
C PHE A 172 -10.64 22.19 -1.30
N ARG A 173 -11.70 22.82 -1.80
CA ARG A 173 -11.61 23.83 -2.86
C ARG A 173 -10.59 24.94 -2.56
N GLU A 174 -10.70 25.57 -1.38
CA GLU A 174 -9.76 26.62 -0.98
C GLU A 174 -8.33 26.10 -0.82
N LEU A 175 -8.14 24.94 -0.18
CA LEU A 175 -6.80 24.39 0.02
C LEU A 175 -6.14 24.01 -1.32
N ASN A 176 -6.92 23.46 -2.26
CA ASN A 176 -6.43 23.03 -3.57
C ASN A 176 -5.89 24.19 -4.42
N GLU A 177 -6.31 25.44 -4.19
CA GLU A 177 -5.76 26.62 -4.87
C GLU A 177 -4.28 26.86 -4.52
N HIS A 178 -3.81 26.32 -3.39
CA HIS A 178 -2.44 26.49 -2.91
C HIS A 178 -1.55 25.27 -3.15
N ILE A 179 -2.12 24.13 -3.55
CA ILE A 179 -1.37 22.91 -3.82
C ILE A 179 -0.90 22.90 -5.28
N GLU A 180 0.40 22.68 -5.50
CA GLU A 180 0.97 22.54 -6.85
C GLU A 180 0.17 21.46 -7.59
N THR A 181 -0.27 21.74 -8.81
CA THR A 181 -1.06 20.79 -9.59
C THR A 181 -0.31 20.46 -10.88
N PHE A 182 -0.02 19.18 -11.11
CA PHE A 182 0.59 18.73 -12.35
C PHE A 182 -0.29 17.70 -13.07
N THR A 183 -0.94 18.12 -14.16
CA THR A 183 -1.91 17.29 -14.91
C THR A 183 -1.33 16.61 -16.14
N ALA A 184 -0.02 16.72 -16.41
CA ALA A 184 0.55 16.20 -17.66
C ALA A 184 0.52 14.67 -17.77
N SER A 185 0.27 13.96 -16.67
CA SER A 185 0.18 12.50 -16.57
C SER A 185 -1.26 11.98 -16.43
N ALA A 186 -2.26 12.78 -16.78
CA ALA A 186 -3.66 12.36 -16.78
C ALA A 186 -3.87 11.27 -17.84
N ASP A 187 -4.09 10.03 -17.42
CA ASP A 187 -4.33 8.92 -18.33
C ASP A 187 -5.58 9.21 -19.17
N VAL A 188 -5.42 9.12 -20.48
CA VAL A 188 -6.57 9.19 -21.38
C VAL A 188 -7.33 7.87 -21.24
N ARG A 189 -8.48 7.92 -20.56
CA ARG A 189 -9.36 6.76 -20.29
C ARG A 189 -9.60 5.85 -21.50
N THR A 190 -9.56 6.39 -22.72
CA THR A 190 -9.79 5.61 -23.95
C THR A 190 -8.66 4.66 -24.30
N ASP A 191 -7.42 4.97 -23.95
CA ASP A 191 -6.26 4.15 -24.33
C ASP A 191 -6.16 2.93 -23.40
N GLU A 192 -6.25 3.14 -22.09
CA GLU A 192 -6.33 2.05 -21.10
C GLU A 192 -7.50 1.11 -21.40
N MET A 193 -8.67 1.67 -21.71
CA MET A 193 -9.84 0.86 -22.03
C MET A 193 -9.67 0.03 -23.31
N ARG A 194 -8.92 0.51 -24.31
CA ARG A 194 -8.59 -0.27 -25.52
C ARG A 194 -7.66 -1.42 -25.19
N ASP A 195 -6.67 -1.20 -24.33
CA ASP A 195 -5.73 -2.24 -23.94
C ASP A 195 -6.39 -3.29 -23.04
N TRP A 196 -7.27 -2.87 -22.13
CA TRP A 196 -8.04 -3.78 -21.28
C TRP A 196 -8.95 -4.70 -22.09
N ARG A 197 -9.54 -4.21 -23.19
CA ARG A 197 -10.33 -5.02 -24.12
C ARG A 197 -9.53 -6.09 -24.86
N ARG A 198 -8.20 -5.97 -24.91
CA ARG A 198 -7.30 -6.92 -25.60
C ARG A 198 -6.75 -8.02 -24.68
N GLN A 199 -7.02 -7.96 -23.38
CA GLN A 199 -6.47 -8.87 -22.36
C GLN A 199 -7.11 -10.27 -22.31
N GLY A 200 -8.06 -10.58 -23.21
CA GLY A 200 -8.74 -11.87 -23.26
C GLY A 200 -9.95 -11.96 -22.30
N ALA A 201 -10.35 -13.18 -21.93
CA ALA A 201 -11.55 -13.42 -21.11
C ALA A 201 -11.25 -13.82 -19.66
N ASN A 202 -10.04 -14.28 -19.36
CA ASN A 202 -9.62 -14.66 -18.00
C ASN A 202 -9.13 -13.44 -17.22
N ILE A 203 -10.04 -12.50 -16.99
CA ILE A 203 -9.74 -11.23 -16.35
C ILE A 203 -10.49 -11.13 -15.02
N SER A 204 -9.79 -10.66 -13.99
CA SER A 204 -10.38 -10.25 -12.72
C SER A 204 -10.20 -8.74 -12.53
N MET A 205 -11.18 -8.11 -11.88
CA MET A 205 -11.14 -6.71 -11.48
C MET A 205 -11.08 -6.63 -9.97
N THR A 206 -10.21 -5.79 -9.44
CA THR A 206 -10.19 -5.45 -8.02
C THR A 206 -9.96 -3.95 -7.86
N ASP A 207 -10.34 -3.39 -6.72
CA ASP A 207 -10.09 -1.98 -6.40
C ASP A 207 -9.50 -1.86 -4.99
N LEU A 208 -8.90 -0.71 -4.68
CA LEU A 208 -8.41 -0.47 -3.32
C LEU A 208 -9.58 -0.30 -2.33
N LYS A 209 -9.44 -0.91 -1.15
CA LYS A 209 -10.38 -0.75 -0.04
C LYS A 209 -10.17 0.60 0.63
N ASP A 210 -11.26 1.31 0.96
CA ASP A 210 -11.21 2.64 1.59
C ASP A 210 -10.34 3.69 0.83
N GLU A 211 -9.93 3.37 -0.40
CA GLU A 211 -9.27 4.22 -1.40
C GLU A 211 -8.09 5.03 -0.79
N TYR A 212 -8.20 6.36 -0.77
CA TYR A 212 -7.16 7.28 -0.32
C TYR A 212 -6.86 7.19 1.18
N LEU A 213 -7.80 6.68 1.99
CA LEU A 213 -7.64 6.62 3.44
C LEU A 213 -6.60 5.58 3.92
N GLN A 214 -6.05 4.78 3.01
CA GLN A 214 -4.91 3.91 3.28
C GLN A 214 -3.58 4.65 3.34
N VAL A 215 -3.49 5.82 2.70
CA VAL A 215 -2.26 6.64 2.64
C VAL A 215 -2.28 7.68 3.75
N ARG A 216 -1.23 7.68 4.59
CA ARG A 216 -1.01 8.70 5.61
C ARG A 216 -0.62 10.03 4.96
N VAL A 217 -0.94 11.12 5.63
CA VAL A 217 -0.41 12.43 5.26
C VAL A 217 0.68 12.81 6.25
N ASP A 218 1.76 13.40 5.75
CA ASP A 218 2.85 13.93 6.58
C ASP A 218 2.31 14.87 7.66
N GLU A 219 2.84 14.73 8.88
CA GLU A 219 2.35 15.43 10.06
C GLU A 219 2.44 16.96 9.92
N ALA A 220 3.43 17.47 9.18
CA ALA A 220 3.57 18.90 8.91
C ALA A 220 2.38 19.48 8.15
N LEU A 221 1.58 18.64 7.49
CA LEU A 221 0.42 19.04 6.70
C LEU A 221 -0.91 18.89 7.45
N TRP A 222 -0.92 18.27 8.64
CA TRP A 222 -2.14 18.12 9.44
C TRP A 222 -2.83 19.44 9.83
N PRO A 223 -2.09 20.53 10.14
CA PRO A 223 -2.72 21.84 10.39
C PRO A 223 -3.56 22.39 9.24
N TYR A 224 -3.35 21.89 8.01
CA TYR A 224 -4.08 22.30 6.80
C TYR A 224 -5.31 21.45 6.51
N GLN A 225 -5.51 20.34 7.25
CA GLN A 225 -6.64 19.43 7.08
C GLN A 225 -7.46 19.29 8.37
N THR A 226 -7.74 20.41 9.04
CA THR A 226 -8.58 20.37 10.24
C THR A 226 -10.06 20.46 9.92
N VAL A 227 -10.89 19.78 10.71
CA VAL A 227 -12.35 19.73 10.58
C VAL A 227 -12.98 19.91 11.97
N VAL A 228 -14.26 20.26 12.03
CA VAL A 228 -15.02 20.27 13.29
C VAL A 228 -16.05 19.16 13.28
N VAL A 229 -15.92 18.21 14.21
CA VAL A 229 -16.87 17.10 14.40
C VAL A 229 -17.44 17.21 15.80
N LYS A 230 -18.78 17.24 15.92
CA LYS A 230 -19.50 17.33 17.21
C LYS A 230 -18.96 18.48 18.09
N GLY A 231 -18.65 19.63 17.48
CA GLY A 231 -18.15 20.83 18.15
C GLY A 231 -16.66 20.81 18.53
N ARG A 232 -15.92 19.73 18.24
CA ARG A 232 -14.50 19.59 18.55
C ARG A 232 -13.64 19.58 17.28
N LYS A 233 -12.49 20.25 17.33
CA LYS A 233 -11.54 20.28 16.22
C LYS A 233 -10.75 18.97 16.14
N HIS A 234 -10.67 18.42 14.94
CA HIS A 234 -9.90 17.23 14.61
C HIS A 234 -9.02 17.54 13.39
N CYS A 235 -7.97 16.76 13.15
CA CYS A 235 -7.24 16.76 11.87
C CYS A 235 -7.37 15.40 11.18
N LEU A 236 -7.36 15.43 9.86
CA LEU A 236 -7.26 14.23 9.03
C LEU A 236 -5.78 13.80 8.91
N THR A 237 -5.51 12.56 9.29
CA THR A 237 -4.17 11.93 9.26
C THR A 237 -3.93 11.10 8.00
N ARG A 238 -4.89 11.12 7.08
CA ARG A 238 -4.92 10.37 5.83
C ARG A 238 -5.17 11.30 4.66
N LEU A 239 -4.98 10.79 3.46
CA LEU A 239 -5.24 11.54 2.25
C LEU A 239 -6.74 11.72 2.05
N GLY A 240 -7.21 12.97 2.07
CA GLY A 240 -8.63 13.30 2.06
C GLY A 240 -9.30 13.24 0.70
N PHE A 241 -10.55 12.78 0.67
CA PHE A 241 -11.40 12.89 -0.51
C PHE A 241 -11.64 14.36 -0.86
N GLY A 242 -11.29 14.75 -2.08
CA GLY A 242 -11.42 16.12 -2.58
C GLY A 242 -10.08 16.83 -2.76
N SER A 243 -8.98 16.32 -2.19
CA SER A 243 -7.63 16.81 -2.48
C SER A 243 -7.27 16.54 -3.93
N ASN A 244 -6.74 17.56 -4.62
CA ASN A 244 -6.35 17.49 -6.04
C ASN A 244 -5.21 16.49 -6.31
N VAL A 245 -4.29 16.29 -5.37
CA VAL A 245 -3.16 15.35 -5.49
C VAL A 245 -3.53 13.90 -5.16
N ALA A 246 -4.66 13.67 -4.47
CA ALA A 246 -4.99 12.36 -3.92
C ALA A 246 -5.04 11.22 -4.96
N PRO A 247 -5.69 11.40 -6.14
CA PRO A 247 -5.72 10.36 -7.15
C PRO A 247 -4.32 10.01 -7.66
N GLN A 248 -3.46 11.00 -7.86
CA GLN A 248 -2.13 10.81 -8.43
C GLN A 248 -1.18 10.15 -7.42
N VAL A 249 -1.26 10.52 -6.14
CA VAL A 249 -0.52 9.86 -5.05
C VAL A 249 -0.81 8.36 -5.02
N VAL A 250 -2.09 7.97 -5.00
CA VAL A 250 -2.48 6.56 -4.93
C VAL A 250 -2.10 5.81 -6.19
N LYS A 251 -2.32 6.40 -7.38
CA LYS A 251 -1.90 5.83 -8.65
C LYS A 251 -0.39 5.56 -8.66
N THR A 252 0.42 6.54 -8.28
CA THR A 252 1.88 6.44 -8.30
C THR A 252 2.40 5.41 -7.28
N ALA A 253 1.86 5.41 -6.06
CA ALA A 253 2.20 4.39 -5.05
C ALA A 253 1.84 2.97 -5.52
N MET A 254 0.61 2.77 -6.00
CA MET A 254 0.14 1.47 -6.49
C MET A 254 0.95 0.99 -7.69
N SER A 255 1.21 1.86 -8.66
CA SER A 255 2.03 1.52 -9.84
C SER A 255 3.45 1.13 -9.45
N SER A 256 4.03 1.80 -8.45
CA SER A 256 5.34 1.45 -7.89
C SER A 256 5.34 0.05 -7.27
N VAL A 257 4.27 -0.34 -6.56
CA VAL A 257 4.12 -1.69 -5.98
C VAL A 257 3.97 -2.74 -7.08
N LEU A 258 3.06 -2.52 -8.03
CA LEU A 258 2.83 -3.47 -9.13
C LEU A 258 4.08 -3.68 -9.99
N ALA A 259 4.97 -2.68 -10.07
CA ALA A 259 6.23 -2.76 -10.79
C ALA A 259 7.33 -3.55 -10.07
N GLN A 260 7.20 -3.87 -8.77
CA GLN A 260 8.21 -4.60 -8.00
C GLN A 260 8.42 -6.03 -8.49
N ASP A 261 7.35 -6.67 -8.95
CA ASP A 261 7.38 -8.04 -9.46
C ASP A 261 7.15 -8.02 -10.98
N PRO A 262 8.12 -8.48 -11.81
CA PRO A 262 7.99 -8.44 -13.27
C PRO A 262 6.77 -9.19 -13.82
N MET A 263 6.32 -10.23 -13.10
CA MET A 263 5.20 -11.06 -13.50
C MET A 263 3.87 -10.39 -13.15
N ILE A 264 3.79 -9.75 -11.98
CA ILE A 264 2.66 -8.87 -11.62
C ILE A 264 2.59 -7.70 -12.60
N ARG A 265 3.70 -6.98 -12.81
CA ARG A 265 3.78 -5.86 -13.76
C ARG A 265 3.27 -6.23 -15.15
N LYS A 266 3.61 -7.42 -15.64
CA LYS A 266 3.16 -7.91 -16.95
C LYS A 266 1.67 -8.30 -16.95
N GLY A 267 1.17 -8.84 -15.83
CA GLY A 267 -0.18 -9.36 -15.71
C GLY A 267 -1.21 -8.36 -15.19
N THR A 268 -0.82 -7.14 -14.85
CA THR A 268 -1.71 -6.12 -14.31
C THR A 268 -1.70 -4.85 -15.14
N SER A 269 -2.85 -4.19 -15.26
CA SER A 269 -2.94 -2.78 -15.61
C SER A 269 -3.83 -2.08 -14.59
N ALA A 270 -3.52 -0.83 -14.25
CA ALA A 270 -4.23 -0.09 -13.23
C ALA A 270 -4.67 1.27 -13.75
N TYR A 271 -5.87 1.71 -13.35
CA TYR A 271 -6.45 3.00 -13.69
C TYR A 271 -7.02 3.64 -12.43
N ILE A 272 -6.36 4.70 -11.93
CA ILE A 272 -6.67 5.37 -10.67
C ILE A 272 -6.64 4.38 -9.49
N ASP A 273 -7.78 3.82 -9.10
CA ASP A 273 -7.97 2.86 -8.01
C ASP A 273 -8.38 1.46 -8.48
N ASP A 274 -8.77 1.31 -9.75
CA ASP A 274 -9.13 0.03 -10.38
C ASP A 274 -7.86 -0.71 -10.84
N ILE A 275 -7.81 -2.02 -10.60
CA ILE A 275 -6.73 -2.91 -11.02
C ILE A 275 -7.33 -4.06 -11.83
N LEU A 276 -6.98 -4.10 -13.11
CA LEU A 276 -7.25 -5.21 -13.99
C LEU A 276 -6.14 -6.25 -13.87
N VAL A 277 -6.51 -7.50 -13.61
CA VAL A 277 -5.58 -8.63 -13.50
C VAL A 277 -5.88 -9.66 -14.58
N ASN A 278 -4.88 -9.94 -15.43
CA ASN A 278 -4.90 -11.01 -16.40
C ASN A 278 -4.50 -12.33 -15.73
N GLY A 279 -5.49 -13.20 -15.51
CA GLY A 279 -5.33 -14.49 -14.86
C GLY A 279 -4.51 -15.51 -15.65
N ASP A 280 -4.33 -15.30 -16.96
CA ASP A 280 -3.45 -16.14 -17.79
C ASP A 280 -1.96 -15.85 -17.54
N VAL A 281 -1.68 -14.66 -16.99
CA VAL A 281 -0.33 -14.24 -16.61
C VAL A 281 -0.13 -14.46 -15.12
N VAL A 282 -0.97 -13.86 -14.27
CA VAL A 282 -0.82 -13.87 -12.81
C VAL A 282 -2.12 -14.10 -12.08
N ALA A 283 -2.08 -14.95 -11.04
CA ALA A 283 -3.23 -15.15 -10.16
C ALA A 283 -3.52 -13.89 -9.35
N VAL A 284 -4.78 -13.44 -9.33
CA VAL A 284 -5.24 -12.25 -8.59
C VAL A 284 -4.85 -12.27 -7.12
N GLY A 285 -4.92 -13.43 -6.44
CA GLY A 285 -4.50 -13.55 -5.05
C GLY A 285 -3.00 -13.29 -4.82
N ARG A 286 -2.14 -13.45 -5.83
CA ARG A 286 -0.72 -13.05 -5.73
C ARG A 286 -0.58 -11.54 -5.80
N VAL A 287 -1.37 -10.87 -6.62
CA VAL A 287 -1.41 -9.40 -6.73
C VAL A 287 -1.91 -8.78 -5.43
N GLU A 288 -3.01 -9.32 -4.88
CA GLU A 288 -3.58 -8.87 -3.59
C GLU A 288 -2.56 -8.99 -2.45
N ARG A 289 -1.84 -10.12 -2.35
CA ARG A 289 -0.79 -10.30 -1.34
C ARG A 289 0.39 -9.35 -1.52
N GLU A 290 0.77 -9.05 -2.76
CA GLU A 290 1.85 -8.10 -3.01
C GLU A 290 1.42 -6.69 -2.58
N LEU A 291 0.21 -6.26 -2.93
CA LEU A 291 -0.32 -4.98 -2.47
C LEU A 291 -0.40 -4.90 -0.94
N GLU A 292 -0.91 -5.95 -0.29
CA GLU A 292 -1.02 -6.03 1.17
C GLU A 292 0.36 -5.95 1.86
N ARG A 293 1.36 -6.60 1.27
CA ARG A 293 2.75 -6.55 1.73
C ARG A 293 3.30 -5.11 1.76
N PHE A 294 2.83 -4.25 0.85
CA PHE A 294 3.13 -2.82 0.77
C PHE A 294 2.04 -1.93 1.41
N GLY A 295 1.19 -2.48 2.29
CA GLY A 295 0.21 -1.71 3.05
C GLY A 295 -1.01 -1.24 2.25
N LEU A 296 -1.24 -1.79 1.05
CA LEU A 296 -2.38 -1.48 0.19
C LEU A 296 -3.34 -2.67 0.16
N ASN A 297 -4.54 -2.49 0.71
CA ASN A 297 -5.56 -3.53 0.79
C ASN A 297 -6.57 -3.36 -0.34
N CYS A 298 -6.96 -4.48 -0.94
CA CYS A 298 -7.98 -4.54 -1.97
C CYS A 298 -9.36 -4.92 -1.40
N LYS A 299 -10.43 -4.57 -2.13
CA LYS A 299 -11.72 -5.25 -1.98
C LYS A 299 -11.66 -6.65 -2.60
N PRO A 300 -12.65 -7.52 -2.33
CA PRO A 300 -12.75 -8.79 -3.04
C PRO A 300 -12.80 -8.55 -4.55
N HIS A 301 -12.00 -9.30 -5.31
CA HIS A 301 -12.01 -9.22 -6.76
C HIS A 301 -13.30 -9.81 -7.36
N GLU A 302 -13.68 -9.30 -8.52
CA GLU A 302 -14.78 -9.81 -9.34
C GLU A 302 -14.23 -10.37 -10.66
N ARG A 303 -14.69 -11.56 -11.06
CA ARG A 303 -14.40 -12.08 -12.40
C ARG A 303 -15.17 -11.27 -13.43
N VAL A 304 -14.46 -10.70 -14.40
CA VAL A 304 -15.06 -9.82 -15.41
C VAL A 304 -16.08 -10.57 -16.28
N SER A 305 -15.85 -11.86 -16.52
CA SER A 305 -16.77 -12.73 -17.25
C SER A 305 -18.10 -12.96 -16.53
N GLU A 306 -18.18 -12.76 -15.21
CA GLU A 306 -19.37 -13.04 -14.40
C GLU A 306 -20.32 -11.84 -14.26
N GLY A 307 -20.01 -10.71 -14.90
CA GLY A 307 -20.89 -9.54 -14.89
C GLY A 307 -20.36 -8.28 -14.22
N ALA A 308 -19.03 -8.16 -14.05
CA ALA A 308 -18.41 -7.05 -13.34
C ALA A 308 -18.64 -5.69 -14.02
N ARG A 309 -18.50 -4.60 -13.26
CA ARG A 309 -18.39 -3.26 -13.83
C ARG A 309 -16.92 -2.89 -14.02
N VAL A 310 -16.58 -2.44 -15.22
CA VAL A 310 -15.21 -2.03 -15.56
C VAL A 310 -15.26 -0.62 -16.14
N LEU A 311 -14.61 0.33 -15.46
CA LEU A 311 -14.60 1.75 -15.86
C LEU A 311 -16.03 2.27 -16.17
N GLY A 312 -17.01 1.92 -15.34
CA GLY A 312 -18.41 2.34 -15.49
C GLY A 312 -19.27 1.53 -16.48
N LEU A 313 -18.69 0.63 -17.27
CA LEU A 313 -19.40 -0.24 -18.21
C LEU A 313 -19.71 -1.60 -17.59
N LYS A 314 -20.81 -2.24 -18.00
CA LYS A 314 -21.14 -3.60 -17.58
C LYS A 314 -20.48 -4.58 -18.55
N VAL A 315 -19.65 -5.47 -18.04
CA VAL A 315 -18.95 -6.47 -18.85
C VAL A 315 -19.47 -7.84 -18.48
N LYS A 316 -19.69 -8.69 -19.48
CA LYS A 316 -20.10 -10.09 -19.26
C LYS A 316 -19.40 -11.01 -20.25
N GLY A 317 -19.14 -12.25 -19.83
CA GLY A 317 -18.67 -13.30 -20.70
C GLY A 317 -19.81 -13.85 -21.57
N GLU A 318 -19.57 -14.03 -22.86
CA GLU A 318 -20.45 -14.77 -23.77
C GLU A 318 -19.57 -15.56 -24.75
N ARG A 319 -19.77 -16.88 -24.81
CA ARG A 319 -19.04 -17.78 -25.74
C ARG A 319 -17.51 -17.64 -25.71
N GLY A 320 -16.91 -17.46 -24.53
CA GLY A 320 -15.46 -17.33 -24.36
C GLY A 320 -14.91 -15.94 -24.71
N SER A 321 -15.76 -14.95 -24.98
CA SER A 321 -15.40 -13.56 -25.25
C SER A 321 -16.05 -12.60 -24.24
N LEU A 322 -15.50 -11.41 -24.05
CA LEU A 322 -16.08 -10.37 -23.19
C LEU A 322 -16.92 -9.37 -24.00
N HIS A 323 -18.15 -9.14 -23.56
CA HIS A 323 -19.06 -8.16 -24.12
C HIS A 323 -19.18 -6.96 -23.18
N TRP A 324 -18.81 -5.78 -23.68
CA TRP A 324 -18.78 -4.52 -22.94
C TRP A 324 -20.02 -3.69 -23.33
N ARG A 325 -20.92 -3.42 -22.39
CA ARG A 325 -22.17 -2.67 -22.59
C ARG A 325 -22.26 -1.46 -21.65
#